data_AF-A0A7V3WM31-F1
#
_entry.id   AF-A0A7V3WM31-F1
#
_cell.length_a   1.000
_cell.length_b   1.000
_cell.length_c   1.000
_cell.angle_alpha   90.00
_cell.angle_beta   90.00
_cell.angle_gamma   90.00
#
_symmetry.space_group_name_H-M   'P 1'
#
loop_
_entity.id
_entity.type
_entity.pdbx_description
1 polymer ?
#
loop_
_entity_poly.entity_id
_entity_poly.type
_entity_poly.pdbx_seq_one_letter_code
_entity_poly.pdbx_strand_id
1 'polypeptide(L)'
;MKTKSQALIILLFCSTLALTVLLQYKFDFLSIASNNKHNEIPWEINECFKRLDQESDKAETEELKNNELAPYHFGLGLYIRNNWIRRNGLGFNLSDFFVKQGIKHPDNMSGIIISCYRKYLNNETIDFEEIISKHKSI
;
A
#
# COMPACT_ATOMS: atom_id res chain seq x y z
N MET A 1 14.24 56.46 29.13
CA MET A 1 14.94 55.21 29.55
C MET A 1 14.16 53.90 29.26
N LYS A 2 13.07 53.88 28.46
CA LYS A 2 12.24 52.67 28.23
C LYS A 2 12.58 51.84 26.97
N THR A 3 13.43 52.34 26.07
CA THR A 3 13.58 51.81 24.71
C THR A 3 14.35 50.50 24.61
N LYS A 4 15.43 50.33 25.40
CA LYS A 4 16.26 49.11 25.36
C LYS A 4 15.54 47.89 25.93
N SER A 5 14.80 48.07 27.03
CA SER A 5 14.03 46.97 27.64
C SER A 5 12.86 46.56 26.76
N GLN A 6 12.18 47.50 26.10
CA GLN A 6 11.10 47.21 25.15
C GLN A 6 11.63 46.46 23.92
N ALA A 7 12.78 46.86 23.37
CA ALA A 7 13.41 46.16 22.25
C ALA A 7 13.79 44.71 22.60
N LEU A 8 14.34 44.48 23.79
CA LEU A 8 14.70 43.13 24.26
C LEU A 8 13.46 42.23 24.42
N ILE A 9 12.37 42.76 24.96
CA ILE A 9 11.10 42.03 25.13
C ILE A 9 10.49 41.66 23.77
N ILE A 10 10.52 42.58 22.80
CA ILE A 10 10.03 42.31 21.43
C ILE A 10 10.88 41.22 20.77
N LEU A 11 12.21 41.27 20.91
CA LEU A 11 13.12 40.31 20.29
C LEU A 11 12.97 38.90 20.91
N LEU A 12 12.78 38.83 22.22
CA LEU A 12 12.43 37.59 22.92
C LEU A 12 11.09 37.05 22.45
N PHE A 13 10.06 37.90 22.33
CA PHE A 13 8.74 37.48 21.83
C PHE A 13 8.81 36.96 20.38
N CYS A 14 9.52 37.65 19.49
CA CYS A 14 9.72 37.22 18.10
C CYS A 14 10.47 35.89 18.01
N SER A 15 11.51 35.69 18.82
CA SER A 15 12.25 34.42 18.82
C SER A 15 11.43 33.26 19.36
N THR A 16 10.62 33.48 20.41
CA THR A 16 9.70 32.45 20.91
C THR A 16 8.60 32.11 19.89
N LEU A 17 8.05 33.11 19.19
CA LEU A 17 7.04 32.92 18.15
C LEU A 17 7.61 32.16 16.94
N ALA A 18 8.85 32.47 16.53
CA ALA A 18 9.52 31.74 15.46
C ALA A 18 9.76 30.28 15.85
N LEU A 19 10.18 30.02 17.09
CA LEU A 19 10.42 28.67 17.58
C LEU A 19 9.12 27.85 17.66
N THR A 20 8.01 28.44 18.12
CA THR A 20 6.72 27.74 18.17
C THR A 20 6.18 27.42 16.78
N VAL A 21 6.33 28.32 15.80
CA VAL A 21 5.97 28.06 14.41
C VAL A 21 6.81 26.91 13.83
N LEU A 22 8.12 26.90 14.06
CA LEU A 22 9.00 25.82 13.60
C LEU A 22 8.65 24.47 14.25
N LEU A 23 8.31 24.47 15.54
CA LEU A 23 7.87 23.28 16.26
C LEU A 23 6.53 22.77 15.71
N GLN A 24 5.60 23.67 15.37
CA GLN A 24 4.31 23.31 14.76
C GLN A 24 4.51 22.65 13.39
N TYR A 25 5.30 23.26 12.50
CA TYR A 25 5.62 22.65 11.20
C TYR A 25 6.28 21.28 11.32
N LYS A 26 7.17 21.10 12.30
CA LYS A 26 7.81 19.80 12.54
C LYS A 26 6.82 18.75 13.05
N PHE A 27 5.89 19.14 13.92
CA PHE A 27 4.83 18.25 14.40
C PHE A 27 3.87 17.85 13.27
N ASP A 28 3.45 18.81 12.44
CA ASP A 28 2.59 18.55 11.29
C ASP A 28 3.29 17.66 10.24
N PHE A 29 4.58 17.89 9.99
CA PHE A 29 5.39 17.01 9.13
C PHE A 29 5.51 15.59 9.70
N LEU A 30 5.77 15.44 11.00
CA LEU A 30 5.83 14.13 11.66
C LEU A 30 4.47 13.44 11.68
N SER A 31 3.38 14.19 11.84
CA SER A 31 2.00 13.69 11.76
C SER A 31 1.67 13.19 10.36
N ILE A 32 2.03 13.94 9.31
CA ILE A 32 1.88 13.52 7.91
C ILE A 32 2.74 12.29 7.64
N ALA A 33 4.01 12.28 8.05
CA ALA A 33 4.91 11.14 7.88
C ALA A 33 4.46 9.89 8.67
N SER A 34 3.84 10.07 9.84
CA SER A 34 3.31 8.97 10.66
C SER A 34 1.93 8.49 10.22
N ASN A 35 1.09 9.37 9.65
CA ASN A 35 -0.20 9.02 9.05
C ASN A 35 -0.06 8.41 7.65
N ASN A 36 1.14 8.46 7.06
CA ASN A 36 1.54 7.60 5.94
C ASN A 36 1.80 6.13 6.37
N LYS A 37 1.15 5.67 7.44
CA LYS A 37 0.76 4.26 7.58
C LYS A 37 -0.46 3.90 6.72
N HIS A 38 -0.80 4.75 5.74
CA HIS A 38 -1.38 4.24 4.50
C HIS A 38 -0.36 3.33 3.82
N ASN A 39 -0.41 2.06 4.21
CA ASN A 39 0.05 0.88 3.51
C ASN A 39 0.49 1.16 2.06
N GLU A 40 1.78 1.46 1.88
CA GLU A 40 2.35 1.52 0.55
C GLU A 40 2.22 0.12 -0.05
N ILE A 41 1.28 -0.02 -0.99
CA ILE A 41 1.12 -1.24 -1.75
C ILE A 41 2.47 -1.50 -2.41
N PRO A 42 3.12 -2.65 -2.16
CA PRO A 42 4.43 -2.92 -2.71
C PRO A 42 4.41 -2.78 -4.23
N TRP A 43 5.52 -2.28 -4.79
CA TRP A 43 5.64 -2.04 -6.23
C TRP A 43 5.24 -3.27 -7.05
N GLU A 44 5.65 -4.46 -6.62
CA GLU A 44 5.34 -5.75 -7.24
C GLU A 44 3.83 -5.99 -7.36
N ILE A 45 3.07 -5.62 -6.33
CA ILE A 45 1.61 -5.76 -6.31
C ILE A 45 0.95 -4.74 -7.23
N ASN A 46 1.45 -3.50 -7.24
CA ASN A 46 0.97 -2.48 -8.17
C ASN A 46 1.23 -2.85 -9.64
N GLU A 47 2.37 -3.46 -9.96
CA GLU A 47 2.64 -3.96 -11.31
C GLU A 47 1.69 -5.09 -11.70
N CYS A 48 1.29 -5.95 -10.75
CA CYS A 48 0.24 -6.94 -11.00
C CYS A 48 -1.08 -6.26 -11.39
N PHE A 49 -1.49 -5.19 -10.70
CA PHE A 49 -2.72 -4.46 -11.02
C PHE A 49 -2.68 -3.86 -12.41
N LYS A 50 -1.60 -3.19 -12.77
CA LYS A 50 -1.42 -2.62 -14.11
C LYS A 50 -1.58 -3.70 -15.18
N ARG A 51 -1.05 -4.91 -14.93
CA ARG A 51 -1.19 -5.99 -15.89
C ARG A 51 -2.61 -6.55 -15.94
N LEU A 52 -3.26 -6.72 -14.81
CA LEU A 52 -4.67 -7.16 -14.77
C LEU A 52 -5.58 -6.15 -15.46
N ASP A 53 -5.39 -4.84 -15.25
CA ASP A 53 -6.16 -3.79 -15.94
C ASP A 53 -5.94 -3.80 -17.46
N GLN A 54 -4.81 -4.30 -17.94
CA GLN A 54 -4.50 -4.44 -19.38
C GLN A 54 -5.05 -5.73 -19.99
N GLU A 55 -5.04 -6.82 -19.23
CA GLU A 55 -5.37 -8.17 -19.72
C GLU A 55 -6.86 -8.52 -19.50
N SER A 56 -7.50 -7.98 -18.46
CA SER A 56 -8.91 -8.26 -18.13
C SER A 56 -9.88 -7.35 -18.86
N ASP A 57 -11.05 -7.89 -19.19
CA ASP A 57 -12.14 -7.09 -19.73
C ASP A 57 -13.02 -6.48 -18.62
N LYS A 58 -13.96 -5.63 -19.02
CA LYS A 58 -14.89 -4.98 -18.07
C LYS A 58 -15.83 -5.97 -17.39
N ALA A 59 -16.21 -7.06 -18.05
CA ALA A 59 -17.13 -8.03 -17.47
C ALA A 59 -16.43 -8.86 -16.39
N GLU A 60 -15.20 -9.30 -16.64
CA GLU A 60 -14.35 -10.03 -15.68
C GLU A 60 -14.05 -9.18 -14.45
N THR A 61 -13.70 -7.90 -14.64
CA THR A 61 -13.42 -6.98 -13.52
C THR A 61 -14.67 -6.69 -12.69
N GLU A 62 -15.84 -6.51 -13.32
CA GLU A 62 -17.12 -6.34 -12.59
C GLU A 62 -17.55 -7.61 -11.85
N GLU A 63 -17.32 -8.78 -12.42
CA GLU A 63 -17.62 -10.05 -11.75
C GLU A 63 -16.73 -10.21 -10.50
N LEU A 64 -15.43 -9.87 -10.59
CA LEU A 64 -14.49 -9.95 -9.48
C LEU A 64 -14.83 -8.97 -8.33
N LYS A 65 -15.34 -7.78 -8.65
CA LYS A 65 -15.78 -6.80 -7.63
C LYS A 65 -16.89 -7.38 -6.75
N ASN A 66 -17.87 -8.02 -7.39
CA ASN A 66 -19.17 -8.30 -6.80
C ASN A 66 -19.32 -9.72 -6.24
N ASN A 67 -18.50 -10.68 -6.69
CA ASN A 67 -18.65 -12.08 -6.31
C ASN A 67 -17.64 -12.56 -5.26
N GLU A 68 -17.84 -13.80 -4.77
CA GLU A 68 -16.88 -14.48 -3.90
C GLU A 68 -15.55 -14.73 -4.62
N LEU A 69 -14.45 -14.77 -3.88
CA LEU A 69 -13.12 -15.00 -4.43
C LEU A 69 -12.82 -16.48 -4.69
N ALA A 70 -13.57 -17.40 -4.06
CA ALA A 70 -13.31 -18.84 -4.15
C ALA A 70 -13.33 -19.39 -5.59
N PRO A 71 -14.28 -19.01 -6.46
CA PRO A 71 -14.28 -19.43 -7.87
C PRO A 71 -13.05 -18.94 -8.66
N TYR A 72 -12.52 -17.76 -8.31
CA TYR A 72 -11.38 -17.18 -9.01
C TYR A 72 -10.07 -17.89 -8.74
N HIS A 73 -9.95 -18.69 -7.68
CA HIS A 73 -8.75 -19.51 -7.45
C HIS A 73 -8.47 -20.49 -8.59
N PHE A 74 -9.52 -21.05 -9.23
CA PHE A 74 -9.38 -22.04 -10.30
C PHE A 74 -9.29 -21.44 -11.72
N GLY A 75 -9.62 -20.16 -11.89
CA GLY A 75 -9.45 -19.44 -13.16
C GLY A 75 -8.23 -18.52 -13.09
N LEU A 76 -8.49 -17.26 -12.72
CA LEU A 76 -7.49 -16.20 -12.61
C LEU A 76 -6.33 -16.58 -11.67
N GLY A 77 -6.62 -17.26 -10.56
CA GLY A 77 -5.61 -17.74 -9.60
C GLY A 77 -4.64 -18.73 -10.23
N LEU A 78 -5.13 -19.71 -11.01
CA LEU A 78 -4.27 -20.64 -11.74
C LEU A 78 -3.44 -19.94 -12.80
N TYR A 79 -4.01 -18.96 -13.50
CA TYR A 79 -3.29 -18.18 -14.49
C TYR A 79 -2.12 -17.41 -13.86
N ILE A 80 -2.39 -16.60 -12.83
CA ILE A 80 -1.38 -15.84 -12.08
C ILE A 80 -0.31 -16.78 -11.53
N ARG A 81 -0.73 -17.88 -10.90
CA ARG A 81 0.19 -18.89 -10.34
C ARG A 81 1.12 -19.49 -11.40
N ASN A 82 0.56 -19.92 -12.52
CA ASN A 82 1.32 -20.67 -13.53
C ASN A 82 2.19 -19.76 -14.40
N ASN A 83 1.72 -18.55 -14.72
CA ASN A 83 2.40 -17.66 -15.65
C ASN A 83 3.24 -16.60 -14.94
N TRP A 84 2.76 -16.01 -13.85
CA TRP A 84 3.48 -14.92 -13.18
C TRP A 84 4.37 -15.45 -12.07
N ILE A 85 3.84 -16.30 -11.18
CA ILE A 85 4.59 -16.79 -10.02
C ILE A 85 5.61 -17.86 -10.43
N ARG A 86 5.21 -18.87 -11.20
CA ARG A 86 6.10 -20.01 -11.57
C ARG A 86 7.04 -19.72 -12.74
N ARG A 87 6.62 -18.86 -13.67
CA ARG A 87 7.34 -18.59 -14.93
C ARG A 87 7.93 -17.18 -15.02
N ASN A 88 7.78 -16.36 -13.97
CA ASN A 88 8.24 -14.96 -13.95
C ASN A 88 7.72 -14.12 -15.13
N GLY A 89 6.46 -14.34 -15.54
CA GLY A 89 5.86 -13.70 -16.72
C GLY A 89 5.74 -12.17 -16.67
N LEU A 90 5.92 -11.56 -15.49
CA LEU A 90 5.95 -10.10 -15.31
C LEU A 90 7.34 -9.48 -15.51
N GLY A 91 8.38 -10.28 -15.76
CA GLY A 91 9.75 -9.80 -15.96
C GLY A 91 10.53 -9.56 -14.66
N PHE A 92 9.90 -9.76 -13.50
CA PHE A 92 10.54 -9.78 -12.18
C PHE A 92 10.10 -11.02 -11.38
N ASN A 93 10.88 -11.39 -10.36
CA ASN A 93 10.63 -12.60 -9.58
C ASN A 93 9.60 -12.35 -8.47
N LEU A 94 8.33 -12.55 -8.82
CA LEU A 94 7.20 -12.40 -7.90
C LEU A 94 7.21 -13.46 -6.78
N SER A 95 7.72 -14.66 -7.08
CA SER A 95 7.87 -15.71 -6.06
C SER A 95 8.85 -15.30 -4.97
N ASP A 96 10.02 -14.76 -5.33
CA ASP A 96 11.01 -14.29 -4.36
C ASP A 96 10.49 -13.14 -3.49
N PHE A 97 9.72 -12.23 -4.09
CA PHE A 97 9.02 -11.17 -3.36
C PHE A 97 8.12 -11.76 -2.27
N PHE A 98 7.22 -12.69 -2.60
CA PHE A 98 6.32 -13.30 -1.62
C PHE A 98 7.04 -14.16 -0.59
N VAL A 99 8.09 -14.89 -0.98
CA VAL A 99 8.90 -15.69 -0.06
C VAL A 99 9.55 -14.80 1.01
N LYS A 100 10.04 -13.61 0.64
CA LYS A 100 10.58 -12.62 1.60
C LYS A 100 9.51 -12.13 2.59
N GLN A 101 8.25 -12.08 2.17
CA GLN A 101 7.11 -11.78 3.05
C GLN A 101 6.61 -12.99 3.86
N GLY A 102 7.26 -14.15 3.72
CA GLY A 102 6.93 -15.39 4.43
C GLY A 102 5.78 -16.20 3.80
N ILE A 103 5.36 -15.88 2.58
CA ILE A 103 4.36 -16.64 1.82
C ILE A 103 5.08 -17.60 0.88
N LYS A 104 4.89 -18.90 1.07
CA LYS A 104 5.63 -19.93 0.30
C LYS A 104 4.77 -20.67 -0.71
N HIS A 105 3.47 -20.78 -0.48
CA HIS A 105 2.60 -21.55 -1.35
C HIS A 105 2.12 -20.69 -2.53
N PRO A 106 2.34 -21.09 -3.79
CA PRO A 106 1.95 -20.30 -4.96
C PRO A 106 0.44 -19.99 -5.03
N ASP A 107 -0.41 -20.85 -4.47
CA ASP A 107 -1.86 -20.59 -4.45
C ASP A 107 -2.16 -19.41 -3.50
N ASN A 108 -1.49 -19.33 -2.36
CA ASN A 108 -1.65 -18.23 -1.41
C ASN A 108 -1.12 -16.93 -2.01
N MET A 109 0.01 -16.98 -2.74
CA MET A 109 0.54 -15.83 -3.47
C MET A 109 -0.49 -15.30 -4.49
N SER A 110 -1.09 -16.20 -5.28
CA SER A 110 -2.12 -15.80 -6.25
C SER A 110 -3.40 -15.27 -5.57
N GLY A 111 -3.81 -15.86 -4.46
CA GLY A 111 -4.96 -15.41 -3.66
C GLY A 111 -4.76 -14.03 -3.06
N ILE A 112 -3.54 -13.72 -2.60
CA ILE A 112 -3.19 -12.38 -2.10
C ILE A 112 -3.30 -11.35 -3.22
N ILE A 113 -2.74 -11.63 -4.41
CA ILE A 113 -2.83 -10.71 -5.55
C ILE A 113 -4.29 -10.42 -5.91
N ILE A 114 -5.12 -11.45 -6.01
CA ILE A 114 -6.55 -11.32 -6.32
C ILE A 114 -7.29 -10.54 -5.24
N SER A 115 -7.00 -10.81 -3.97
CA SER A 115 -7.61 -10.09 -2.83
C SER A 115 -7.26 -8.61 -2.86
N CYS A 116 -5.99 -8.29 -3.07
CA CYS A 116 -5.54 -6.90 -3.21
C CYS A 116 -6.17 -6.24 -4.44
N TYR A 117 -6.23 -6.93 -5.58
CA TYR A 117 -6.78 -6.38 -6.81
C TYR A 117 -8.28 -6.09 -6.70
N ARG A 118 -9.06 -6.96 -6.03
CA ARG A 118 -10.48 -6.69 -5.77
C ARG A 118 -10.68 -5.41 -4.95
N LYS A 119 -9.87 -5.20 -3.91
CA LYS A 119 -9.93 -3.96 -3.10
C LYS A 119 -9.56 -2.73 -3.94
N TYR A 120 -8.53 -2.85 -4.78
CA TYR A 120 -8.16 -1.81 -5.74
C TYR A 120 -9.33 -1.46 -6.68
N LEU A 121 -9.98 -2.46 -7.28
CA LEU A 121 -11.14 -2.26 -8.16
C LEU A 121 -12.34 -1.57 -7.48
N ASN A 122 -12.49 -1.75 -6.16
CA ASN A 122 -13.54 -1.13 -5.35
C ASN A 122 -13.14 0.23 -4.74
N ASN A 123 -11.95 0.74 -5.04
CA ASN A 123 -11.36 1.93 -4.38
C ASN A 123 -11.32 1.80 -2.84
N GLU A 124 -11.13 0.57 -2.33
CA GLU A 124 -10.99 0.29 -0.90
C GLU A 124 -9.53 0.46 -0.47
N THR A 125 -9.32 0.77 0.81
CA THR A 125 -7.97 0.77 1.39
C THR A 125 -7.42 -0.65 1.41
N ILE A 126 -6.17 -0.82 0.98
CA ILE A 126 -5.46 -2.09 0.98
C ILE A 126 -4.50 -2.11 2.16
N ASP A 127 -4.80 -2.95 3.15
CA ASP A 127 -3.84 -3.32 4.19
C ASP A 127 -3.13 -4.60 3.79
N PHE A 128 -1.94 -4.44 3.22
CA PHE A 128 -1.19 -5.55 2.66
C PHE A 128 -0.73 -6.54 3.74
N GLU A 129 -0.35 -6.05 4.92
CA GLU A 129 0.06 -6.90 6.05
C GLU A 129 -1.13 -7.68 6.61
N GLU A 130 -2.29 -7.02 6.75
CA GLU A 130 -3.53 -7.70 7.17
C GLU A 130 -3.91 -8.81 6.19
N ILE A 131 -3.84 -8.55 4.88
CA ILE A 131 -4.15 -9.53 3.84
C ILE A 131 -3.18 -10.71 3.89
N ILE A 132 -1.87 -10.45 4.03
CA ILE A 132 -0.85 -11.49 4.19
C ILE A 132 -1.14 -12.35 5.41
N SER A 133 -1.47 -11.73 6.55
CA SER A 133 -1.76 -12.45 7.80
C SER A 133 -2.94 -13.42 7.66
N LYS A 134 -4.01 -13.00 6.97
CA LYS A 134 -5.16 -13.86 6.66
C LYS A 134 -4.76 -15.09 5.83
N HIS A 135 -3.89 -14.91 4.85
CA HIS A 135 -3.44 -16.00 3.95
C HIS A 135 -2.35 -16.90 4.53
N LYS A 136 -1.73 -16.51 5.66
CA LYS A 136 -0.83 -17.38 6.43
C LYS A 136 -1.58 -18.33 7.37
N SER A 137 -2.83 -18.00 7.68
CA SER A 137 -3.66 -18.70 8.67
C SER A 137 -4.53 -19.81 8.06
N ILE A 138 -4.43 -20.02 6.74
CA ILE A 138 -5.10 -21.04 5.93
C ILE A 138 -4.05 -22.06 5.51
#